data_AF-A0A9E6E0Z7-F1
#
_entry.id   AF-A0A9E6E0Z7-F1
#
_cell.length_a   1.000
_cell.length_b   1.000
_cell.length_c   1.000
_cell.angle_alpha   90.00
_cell.angle_beta   90.00
_cell.angle_gamma   90.00
#
_symmetry.space_group_name_H-M   'P 1'
#
loop_
_entity.id
_entity.type
_entity.pdbx_description
1 polymer ?
#
loop_
_entity_poly.entity_id
_entity_poly.type
_entity_poly.pdbx_seq_one_letter_code
_entity_poly.pdbx_strand_id
1 'polypeptide(L)'
;MTTKTIENVNHLLIQANLPPVTNKRVDMWNALPAILWDKKLSQDINCERVQVLLKAGIFTELDVLNECNTRVESMPLTYEDCPLVKILAPLERDGTLYLSGSETIYKLSWDLYLDYIKNIILLGGRVDHDGLLYWAFDGRGEFELFNYLMDNFDIQPETINFVAGMLVRQMDGSRGNASTLERAAFEQLIEKGIDINLPFYDDDDYHSFLGVVFCYDPDLFEQYLLQKPSQHIIAALPWEFAIGNEYFHTKQLQLVQKLIELGYQLPLDEIIELLEEEELDDYAKALAH
;
A
#
# COMPACT_ATOMS: atom_id res chain seq x y z
N MET A 1 -4.87 28.78 -22.08
CA MET A 1 -5.53 27.48 -21.86
C MET A 1 -6.44 27.22 -23.05
N THR A 2 -6.22 26.13 -23.77
CA THR A 2 -7.03 25.73 -24.93
C THR A 2 -8.39 25.21 -24.44
N THR A 3 -9.50 25.65 -25.04
CA THR A 3 -10.84 25.23 -24.59
C THR A 3 -11.06 23.74 -24.87
N LYS A 4 -11.33 22.96 -23.82
CA LYS A 4 -11.67 21.53 -23.92
C LYS A 4 -13.09 21.37 -24.47
N THR A 5 -13.22 21.17 -25.77
CA THR A 5 -14.49 20.83 -26.47
C THR A 5 -14.24 19.76 -27.52
N ILE A 6 -15.26 18.98 -27.86
CA ILE A 6 -15.14 17.91 -28.88
C ILE A 6 -14.87 18.49 -30.25
N GLU A 7 -15.41 19.66 -30.57
CA GLU A 7 -15.10 20.39 -31.79
C GLU A 7 -13.61 20.72 -31.87
N ASN A 8 -13.02 21.20 -30.77
CA ASN A 8 -11.59 21.51 -30.72
C ASN A 8 -10.72 20.23 -30.80
N VAL A 9 -11.11 19.16 -30.11
CA VAL A 9 -10.46 17.84 -30.23
C VAL A 9 -10.46 17.38 -31.68
N ASN A 10 -11.61 17.38 -32.35
CA ASN A 10 -11.72 16.97 -33.74
C ASN A 10 -10.93 17.89 -34.68
N HIS A 11 -10.90 19.19 -34.41
CA HIS A 11 -10.09 20.13 -35.17
C HIS A 11 -8.60 19.79 -35.11
N LEU A 12 -8.06 19.54 -33.91
CA LEU A 12 -6.66 19.15 -33.71
C LEU A 12 -6.33 17.80 -34.38
N LEU A 13 -7.21 16.81 -34.28
CA LEU A 13 -7.02 15.51 -34.93
C LEU A 13 -7.01 15.64 -36.46
N ILE A 14 -7.93 16.42 -37.04
CA ILE A 14 -7.98 16.65 -38.48
C ILE A 14 -6.73 17.41 -38.95
N GLN A 15 -6.26 18.41 -38.20
CA GLN A 15 -5.02 19.13 -38.52
C GLN A 15 -3.80 18.19 -38.52
N ALA A 16 -3.80 17.16 -37.69
CA ALA A 16 -2.77 16.12 -37.66
C ALA A 16 -2.99 14.98 -38.68
N ASN A 17 -3.98 15.09 -39.57
CA ASN A 17 -4.39 14.04 -40.52
C ASN A 17 -4.84 12.73 -39.86
N LEU A 18 -5.40 12.80 -38.64
CA LEU A 18 -5.90 11.65 -37.89
C LEU A 18 -7.44 11.59 -37.90
N PRO A 19 -8.03 10.39 -37.76
CA PRO A 19 -9.48 10.23 -37.73
C PRO A 19 -10.14 11.00 -36.56
N PRO A 20 -11.23 11.77 -36.82
CA PRO A 20 -11.95 12.47 -35.77
C PRO A 20 -12.74 11.48 -34.89
N VAL A 21 -13.15 11.94 -33.71
CA VAL A 21 -14.08 11.22 -32.82
C VAL A 21 -15.47 11.20 -33.48
N THR A 22 -15.93 10.00 -33.86
CA THR A 22 -17.18 9.83 -34.63
C THR A 22 -18.44 9.69 -33.77
N ASN A 23 -18.30 9.52 -32.46
CA ASN A 23 -19.44 9.31 -31.56
C ASN A 23 -20.03 10.66 -31.11
N LYS A 24 -21.22 10.99 -31.64
CA LYS A 24 -21.95 12.25 -31.41
C LYS A 24 -22.41 12.48 -29.97
N ARG A 25 -22.28 11.50 -29.07
CA ARG A 25 -22.67 11.60 -27.65
C ARG A 25 -21.49 11.70 -26.69
N VAL A 26 -20.27 11.80 -27.20
CA VAL A 26 -19.08 11.95 -26.36
C VAL A 26 -19.04 13.38 -25.85
N ASP A 27 -19.01 13.55 -24.54
CA ASP A 27 -18.62 14.80 -23.89
C ASP A 27 -17.11 14.77 -23.61
N MET A 28 -16.54 15.89 -23.15
CA MET A 28 -15.10 15.94 -22.86
C MET A 28 -14.66 14.96 -21.77
N TRP A 29 -15.55 14.60 -20.84
CA TRP A 29 -15.27 13.64 -19.79
C TRP A 29 -15.05 12.23 -20.34
N ASN A 30 -15.74 11.88 -21.42
CA ASN A 30 -15.63 10.58 -22.07
C ASN A 30 -14.74 10.60 -23.33
N ALA A 31 -14.10 11.73 -23.63
CA ALA A 31 -13.33 11.89 -24.86
C ALA A 31 -12.10 10.98 -24.90
N LEU A 32 -11.31 10.95 -23.82
CA LEU A 32 -10.13 10.10 -23.73
C LEU A 32 -10.45 8.60 -23.86
N PRO A 33 -11.38 8.01 -23.07
CA PRO A 33 -11.75 6.61 -23.25
C PRO A 33 -12.33 6.31 -24.64
N ALA A 34 -13.14 7.21 -25.20
CA ALA A 34 -13.73 7.03 -26.52
C ALA A 34 -12.69 7.07 -27.65
N ILE A 35 -11.56 7.76 -27.45
CA ILE A 35 -10.45 7.79 -28.41
C ILE A 35 -9.56 6.57 -28.21
N LEU A 36 -9.09 6.34 -26.99
CA LEU A 36 -8.07 5.35 -26.70
C LEU A 36 -8.55 3.92 -26.98
N TRP A 37 -9.83 3.66 -26.75
CA TRP A 37 -10.44 2.34 -26.89
C TRP A 37 -11.43 2.25 -28.06
N ASP A 38 -11.25 3.09 -29.09
CA ASP A 38 -12.06 3.02 -30.31
C ASP A 38 -11.77 1.73 -31.07
N LYS A 39 -12.69 0.77 -30.98
CA LYS A 39 -12.62 -0.54 -31.63
C LYS A 39 -12.68 -0.48 -33.17
N LYS A 40 -13.00 0.69 -33.76
CA LYS A 40 -13.03 0.87 -35.22
C LYS A 40 -11.64 1.17 -35.80
N LEU A 41 -10.67 1.51 -34.96
CA LEU A 41 -9.31 1.86 -35.33
C LEU A 41 -8.31 0.90 -34.66
N SER A 42 -7.08 0.83 -35.17
CA SER A 42 -6.01 0.10 -34.49
C SER A 42 -5.58 0.81 -33.22
N GLN A 43 -5.02 0.07 -32.26
CA GLN A 43 -4.51 0.64 -31.02
C GLN A 43 -3.43 1.69 -31.27
N ASP A 44 -2.55 1.47 -32.27
CA ASP A 44 -1.49 2.43 -32.60
C ASP A 44 -2.06 3.77 -33.11
N ILE A 45 -3.09 3.75 -33.96
CA ILE A 45 -3.78 4.98 -34.40
C ILE A 45 -4.45 5.67 -33.21
N ASN A 46 -5.05 4.91 -32.29
CA ASN A 46 -5.65 5.49 -31.08
C ASN A 46 -4.58 6.16 -30.19
N CYS A 47 -3.41 5.53 -30.01
CA CYS A 47 -2.29 6.10 -29.29
C CYS A 47 -1.78 7.40 -29.93
N GLU A 48 -1.61 7.43 -31.25
CA GLU A 48 -1.20 8.64 -31.99
C GLU A 48 -2.21 9.80 -31.81
N ARG A 49 -3.51 9.49 -31.81
CA ARG A 49 -4.56 10.48 -31.55
C ARG A 49 -4.43 11.08 -30.15
N VAL A 50 -4.19 10.26 -29.13
CA VAL A 50 -3.98 10.74 -27.75
C VAL A 50 -2.70 11.57 -27.65
N GLN A 51 -1.60 11.14 -28.28
CA GLN A 51 -0.34 11.89 -28.31
C GLN A 51 -0.49 13.32 -28.88
N VAL A 52 -1.26 13.48 -29.97
CA VAL A 52 -1.55 14.82 -30.52
C VAL A 52 -2.29 15.70 -29.51
N LEU A 53 -3.23 15.12 -28.77
CA LEU A 53 -4.03 15.84 -27.78
C LEU A 53 -3.23 16.18 -26.52
N LEU A 54 -2.28 15.33 -26.12
CA LEU A 54 -1.30 15.64 -25.08
C LEU A 54 -0.39 16.81 -25.48
N LYS A 55 0.19 16.76 -26.70
CA LYS A 55 1.02 17.87 -27.23
C LYS A 55 0.28 19.19 -27.31
N ALA A 56 -1.03 19.16 -27.54
CA ALA A 56 -1.89 20.34 -27.58
C ALA A 56 -2.38 20.80 -26.19
N GLY A 57 -1.99 20.11 -25.11
CA GLY A 57 -2.40 20.42 -23.73
C GLY A 57 -3.89 20.18 -23.46
N ILE A 58 -4.54 19.32 -24.23
CA ILE A 58 -5.96 18.94 -24.02
C ILE A 58 -6.08 17.94 -22.86
N PHE A 59 -5.16 16.98 -22.82
CA PHE A 59 -4.99 16.01 -21.73
C PHE A 59 -3.62 16.16 -21.10
N THR A 60 -3.47 15.57 -19.92
CA THR A 60 -2.22 15.42 -19.17
C THR A 60 -1.81 13.94 -19.12
N GLU A 61 -0.57 13.66 -18.73
CA GLU A 61 -0.13 12.29 -18.48
C GLU A 61 -0.96 11.60 -17.39
N LEU A 62 -1.40 12.36 -16.37
CA LEU A 62 -2.29 11.86 -15.32
C LEU A 62 -3.64 11.41 -15.88
N ASP A 63 -4.21 12.14 -16.84
CA ASP A 63 -5.48 11.74 -17.49
C ASP A 63 -5.32 10.37 -18.18
N VAL A 64 -4.18 10.16 -18.86
CA VAL A 64 -3.86 8.88 -19.53
C VAL A 64 -3.62 7.77 -18.51
N LEU A 65 -2.85 8.05 -17.45
CA LEU A 65 -2.59 7.09 -16.38
C LEU A 65 -3.90 6.62 -15.74
N ASN A 66 -4.79 7.55 -15.39
CA ASN A 66 -6.07 7.22 -14.78
C ASN A 66 -6.93 6.35 -15.70
N GLU A 67 -7.00 6.67 -16.99
CA GLU A 67 -7.72 5.84 -17.95
C GLU A 67 -7.11 4.44 -18.06
N CYS A 68 -5.79 4.32 -18.15
CA CYS A 68 -5.10 3.03 -18.20
C CYS A 68 -5.30 2.22 -16.91
N ASN A 69 -5.23 2.84 -15.74
CA ASN A 69 -5.47 2.19 -14.45
C ASN A 69 -6.85 1.52 -14.39
N THR A 70 -7.89 2.17 -14.94
CA THR A 70 -9.26 1.61 -14.94
C THR A 70 -9.42 0.35 -15.81
N ARG A 71 -8.43 0.05 -16.67
CA ARG A 71 -8.48 -1.04 -17.65
C ARG A 71 -7.24 -1.93 -17.63
N VAL A 72 -6.41 -1.80 -16.59
CA VAL A 72 -5.13 -2.50 -16.44
C VAL A 72 -5.26 -4.01 -16.67
N GLU A 73 -6.34 -4.63 -16.20
CA GLU A 73 -6.61 -6.07 -16.34
C GLU A 73 -6.81 -6.53 -17.79
N SER A 74 -7.15 -5.61 -18.69
CA SER A 74 -7.53 -5.90 -20.08
C SER A 74 -6.47 -5.49 -21.11
N MET A 75 -5.36 -4.91 -20.67
CA MET A 75 -4.30 -4.42 -21.55
C MET A 75 -3.02 -5.25 -21.41
N PRO A 76 -2.20 -5.34 -22.48
CA PRO A 76 -0.88 -5.94 -22.35
C PRO A 76 -0.02 -5.09 -21.41
N LEU A 77 0.71 -5.76 -20.52
CA LEU A 77 1.57 -5.11 -19.51
C LEU A 77 3.05 -5.11 -19.89
N THR A 78 3.44 -5.84 -20.94
CA THR A 78 4.79 -5.79 -21.49
C THR A 78 5.11 -4.38 -21.97
N TYR A 79 6.33 -3.90 -21.73
CA TYR A 79 6.73 -2.52 -21.99
C TYR A 79 6.40 -2.08 -23.43
N GLU A 80 6.74 -2.89 -24.43
CA GLU A 80 6.56 -2.55 -25.86
C GLU A 80 5.08 -2.46 -26.30
N ASP A 81 4.21 -3.26 -25.69
CA ASP A 81 2.79 -3.35 -26.08
C ASP A 81 1.88 -2.51 -25.20
N CYS A 82 2.35 -2.10 -24.01
CA CYS A 82 1.57 -1.36 -23.04
C CYS A 82 1.07 -0.03 -23.64
N PRO A 83 -0.27 0.20 -23.69
CA PRO A 83 -0.82 1.44 -24.22
C PRO A 83 -0.27 2.69 -23.54
N LEU A 84 -0.06 2.65 -22.22
CA LEU A 84 0.53 3.76 -21.46
C LEU A 84 1.92 4.12 -22.01
N VAL A 85 2.78 3.11 -22.21
CA VAL A 85 4.14 3.30 -22.75
C VAL A 85 4.09 3.81 -24.19
N LYS A 86 3.26 3.19 -25.05
CA LYS A 86 3.10 3.62 -26.45
C LYS A 86 2.68 5.08 -26.57
N ILE A 87 1.82 5.57 -25.68
CA ILE A 87 1.36 6.96 -25.69
C ILE A 87 2.46 7.89 -25.16
N LEU A 88 3.10 7.54 -24.04
CA LEU A 88 3.92 8.49 -23.27
C LEU A 88 5.40 8.47 -23.63
N ALA A 89 5.97 7.34 -24.03
CA ALA A 89 7.42 7.23 -24.33
C ALA A 89 7.94 8.22 -25.40
N PRO A 90 7.16 8.56 -26.46
CA PRO A 90 7.62 9.52 -27.47
C PRO A 90 7.50 11.00 -27.08
N LEU A 91 7.02 11.32 -25.88
CA LEU A 91 6.65 12.68 -25.46
C LEU A 91 7.62 13.23 -24.41
N GLU A 92 7.81 14.55 -24.42
CA GLU A 92 8.43 15.25 -23.29
C GLU A 92 7.50 15.19 -22.08
N ARG A 93 8.11 15.07 -20.89
CA ARG A 93 7.38 14.85 -19.64
C ARG A 93 6.64 16.11 -19.21
N ASP A 94 5.34 16.00 -18.97
CA ASP A 94 4.54 17.13 -18.43
C ASP A 94 4.61 17.23 -16.89
N GLY A 95 5.22 16.24 -16.24
CA GLY A 95 5.45 16.18 -14.79
C GLY A 95 4.26 15.64 -13.98
N THR A 96 3.19 15.19 -14.64
CA THR A 96 1.95 14.76 -13.98
C THR A 96 1.80 13.24 -13.83
N LEU A 97 2.63 12.40 -14.47
CA LEU A 97 2.60 10.95 -14.28
C LEU A 97 3.01 10.57 -12.85
N TYR A 98 2.01 10.36 -12.02
CA TYR A 98 2.19 9.93 -10.64
C TYR A 98 1.11 8.93 -10.27
N LEU A 99 1.51 7.69 -10.04
CA LEU A 99 0.62 6.66 -9.51
C LEU A 99 0.44 6.88 -8.02
N SER A 100 -0.77 7.30 -7.64
CA SER A 100 -1.14 7.63 -6.26
C SER A 100 -2.65 7.47 -6.06
N GLY A 101 -3.10 7.58 -4.81
CA GLY A 101 -4.51 7.50 -4.42
C GLY A 101 -4.88 6.11 -3.88
N SER A 102 -5.43 6.09 -2.67
CA SER A 102 -5.62 4.86 -1.88
C SER A 102 -6.36 3.74 -2.62
N GLU A 103 -7.48 4.04 -3.27
CA GLU A 103 -8.26 3.02 -3.99
C GLU A 103 -7.48 2.43 -5.19
N THR A 104 -6.75 3.26 -5.92
CA THR A 104 -5.96 2.81 -7.07
C THR A 104 -4.75 2.01 -6.63
N ILE A 105 -4.07 2.47 -5.59
CA ILE A 105 -2.93 1.78 -5.00
C ILE A 105 -3.35 0.41 -4.44
N TYR A 106 -4.43 0.34 -3.66
CA TYR A 106 -4.97 -0.92 -3.13
C TYR A 106 -5.28 -1.96 -4.23
N LYS A 107 -5.79 -1.50 -5.37
CA LYS A 107 -6.08 -2.36 -6.53
C LYS A 107 -4.83 -2.81 -7.28
N LEU A 108 -3.79 -1.96 -7.33
CA LEU A 108 -2.58 -2.21 -8.11
C LEU A 108 -1.43 -2.80 -7.29
N SER A 109 -1.58 -2.94 -5.96
CA SER A 109 -0.61 -3.55 -5.07
C SER A 109 -0.61 -5.09 -5.13
N TRP A 110 -0.64 -5.66 -6.34
CA TRP A 110 -0.48 -7.10 -6.59
C TRP A 110 0.74 -7.33 -7.48
N ASP A 111 1.44 -8.45 -7.30
CA ASP A 111 2.58 -8.90 -8.10
C ASP A 111 2.24 -8.92 -9.59
N LEU A 112 1.01 -9.29 -9.93
CA LEU A 112 0.54 -9.35 -11.32
C LEU A 112 0.58 -7.97 -12.04
N TYR A 113 0.58 -6.87 -11.28
CA TYR A 113 0.67 -5.50 -11.82
C TYR A 113 2.08 -4.92 -11.73
N LEU A 114 3.07 -5.68 -11.25
CA LEU A 114 4.43 -5.19 -11.08
C LEU A 114 5.04 -4.67 -12.39
N ASP A 115 4.82 -5.36 -13.51
CA ASP A 115 5.31 -4.90 -14.82
C ASP A 115 4.68 -3.57 -15.23
N TYR A 116 3.40 -3.36 -14.90
CA TYR A 116 2.73 -2.10 -15.16
C TYR A 116 3.32 -0.95 -14.30
N ILE A 117 3.60 -1.21 -13.03
CA ILE A 117 4.25 -0.26 -12.12
C ILE A 117 5.66 0.08 -12.62
N LYS A 118 6.44 -0.93 -13.04
CA LYS A 118 7.76 -0.75 -13.66
C LYS A 118 7.69 0.12 -14.91
N ASN A 119 6.69 -0.07 -15.77
CA ASN A 119 6.50 0.76 -16.96
C ASN A 119 6.33 2.25 -16.60
N ILE A 120 5.55 2.57 -15.56
CA ILE A 120 5.36 3.94 -15.07
C ILE A 120 6.71 4.55 -14.65
N ILE A 121 7.51 3.79 -13.91
CA ILE A 121 8.84 4.23 -13.43
C ILE A 121 9.82 4.40 -14.60
N LEU A 122 9.85 3.47 -15.55
CA LEU A 122 10.71 3.52 -16.73
C LEU A 122 10.40 4.73 -17.63
N LEU A 123 9.15 5.18 -17.66
CA LEU A 123 8.72 6.43 -18.31
C LEU A 123 9.18 7.69 -17.55
N GLY A 124 9.83 7.56 -16.40
CA GLY A 124 10.19 8.68 -15.51
C GLY A 124 9.01 9.18 -14.69
N GLY A 125 7.97 8.35 -14.52
CA GLY A 125 6.85 8.62 -13.61
C GLY A 125 7.23 8.38 -12.16
N ARG A 126 6.40 8.91 -11.25
CA ARG A 126 6.50 8.63 -9.82
C ARG A 126 5.47 7.58 -9.42
N VAL A 127 5.75 6.85 -8.34
CA VAL A 127 4.81 5.93 -7.71
C VAL A 127 4.82 6.15 -6.21
N ASP A 128 3.65 6.09 -5.59
CA ASP A 128 3.48 6.07 -4.14
C ASP A 128 3.90 4.69 -3.62
N HIS A 129 5.22 4.52 -3.44
CA HIS A 129 5.84 3.25 -3.07
C HIS A 129 5.53 2.86 -1.63
N ASP A 130 5.41 3.82 -0.72
CA ASP A 130 4.94 3.58 0.65
C ASP A 130 3.51 3.05 0.63
N GLY A 131 2.60 3.70 -0.11
CA GLY A 131 1.24 3.22 -0.28
C GLY A 131 1.19 1.82 -0.90
N LEU A 132 1.96 1.55 -1.97
CA LEU A 132 1.98 0.21 -2.60
C LEU A 132 2.44 -0.87 -1.62
N LEU A 133 3.49 -0.57 -0.85
CA LEU A 133 4.08 -1.49 0.10
C LEU A 133 3.15 -1.75 1.30
N TYR A 134 2.47 -0.72 1.79
CA TYR A 134 1.46 -0.81 2.85
C TYR A 134 0.41 -1.89 2.56
N TRP A 135 -0.05 -1.98 1.31
CA TRP A 135 -1.08 -2.93 0.88
C TRP A 135 -0.53 -4.28 0.36
N ALA A 136 0.79 -4.50 0.36
CA ALA A 136 1.40 -5.72 -0.18
C ALA A 136 1.09 -6.98 0.65
N PHE A 137 0.82 -6.81 1.95
CA PHE A 137 0.55 -7.90 2.91
C PHE A 137 -0.78 -7.74 3.67
N ASP A 138 -1.69 -6.92 3.16
CA ASP A 138 -3.06 -6.81 3.70
C ASP A 138 -3.90 -8.04 3.30
N GLY A 139 -3.66 -9.17 3.96
CA GLY A 139 -4.27 -10.47 3.63
C GLY A 139 -3.75 -11.09 2.32
N ARG A 140 -2.59 -10.64 1.84
CA ARG A 140 -1.94 -11.04 0.58
C ARG A 140 -0.48 -11.46 0.82
N GLY A 141 0.22 -11.86 -0.23
CA GLY A 141 1.62 -12.26 -0.18
C GLY A 141 2.38 -11.82 -1.42
N GLU A 142 2.40 -10.51 -1.68
CA GLU A 142 2.92 -9.92 -2.93
C GLU A 142 4.43 -9.68 -2.81
N PHE A 143 5.19 -10.78 -2.82
CA PHE A 143 6.63 -10.77 -2.56
C PHE A 143 7.46 -10.19 -3.71
N GLU A 144 7.02 -10.31 -4.96
CA GLU A 144 7.77 -9.75 -6.09
C GLU A 144 7.71 -8.21 -6.07
N LEU A 145 6.52 -7.67 -5.80
CA LEU A 145 6.31 -6.24 -5.60
C LEU A 145 7.07 -5.75 -4.38
N PHE A 146 6.96 -6.44 -3.24
CA PHE A 146 7.72 -6.12 -2.03
C PHE A 146 9.22 -5.99 -2.32
N ASN A 147 9.85 -7.04 -2.87
CA ASN A 147 11.28 -7.05 -3.14
C ASN A 147 11.68 -5.90 -4.09
N TYR A 148 10.89 -5.70 -5.15
CA TYR A 148 11.14 -4.60 -6.08
C TYR A 148 11.09 -3.24 -5.40
N LEU A 149 10.11 -2.99 -4.54
CA LEU A 149 9.98 -1.71 -3.82
C LEU A 149 11.14 -1.51 -2.84
N MET A 150 11.45 -2.52 -2.04
CA MET A 150 12.52 -2.47 -1.02
C MET A 150 13.93 -2.27 -1.62
N ASP A 151 14.16 -2.78 -2.84
CA ASP A 151 15.44 -2.68 -3.53
C ASP A 151 15.63 -1.36 -4.28
N ASN A 152 14.54 -0.69 -4.69
CA ASN A 152 14.60 0.46 -5.59
C ASN A 152 14.18 1.79 -4.95
N PHE A 153 13.58 1.77 -3.76
CA PHE A 153 13.06 2.95 -3.10
C PHE A 153 13.53 3.08 -1.66
N ASP A 154 13.54 4.32 -1.18
CA ASP A 154 13.76 4.65 0.22
C ASP A 154 12.39 4.70 0.92
N ILE A 155 12.08 3.66 1.68
CA ILE A 155 10.77 3.45 2.30
C ILE A 155 10.73 4.17 3.64
N GLN A 156 9.60 4.81 3.96
CA GLN A 156 9.43 5.48 5.24
C GLN A 156 9.44 4.49 6.42
N PRO A 157 10.04 4.86 7.57
CA PRO A 157 10.02 4.02 8.78
C PRO A 157 8.61 3.59 9.20
N GLU A 158 7.63 4.48 9.03
CA GLU A 158 6.22 4.22 9.26
C GLU A 158 5.73 2.99 8.49
N THR A 159 5.98 2.97 7.19
CA THR A 159 5.60 1.88 6.29
C THR A 159 6.34 0.60 6.66
N ILE A 160 7.65 0.68 6.95
CA ILE A 160 8.47 -0.47 7.38
C ILE A 160 7.85 -1.12 8.62
N ASN A 161 7.54 -0.32 9.64
CA ASN A 161 6.95 -0.79 10.89
C ASN A 161 5.59 -1.45 10.69
N PHE A 162 4.71 -0.80 9.92
CA PHE A 162 3.38 -1.34 9.65
C PHE A 162 3.46 -2.68 8.92
N VAL A 163 4.24 -2.74 7.85
CA VAL A 163 4.41 -3.93 7.01
C VAL A 163 5.07 -5.07 7.79
N ALA A 164 6.04 -4.75 8.65
CA ALA A 164 6.64 -5.73 9.56
C ALA A 164 5.61 -6.32 10.52
N GLY A 165 4.71 -5.49 11.06
CA GLY A 165 3.58 -5.95 11.88
C GLY A 165 2.65 -6.88 11.10
N MET A 166 2.23 -6.49 9.90
CA MET A 166 1.34 -7.31 9.06
C MET A 166 1.95 -8.68 8.75
N LEU A 167 3.26 -8.74 8.47
CA LEU A 167 3.96 -10.01 8.28
C LEU A 167 3.96 -10.88 9.54
N VAL A 168 4.16 -10.31 10.73
CA VAL A 168 4.08 -11.07 12.00
C VAL A 168 2.68 -11.68 12.17
N ARG A 169 1.63 -10.88 11.97
CA ARG A 169 0.24 -11.34 12.02
C ARG A 169 -0.03 -12.48 11.03
N GLN A 170 0.46 -12.36 9.81
CA GLN A 170 0.29 -13.38 8.76
C GLN A 170 1.04 -14.69 9.09
N MET A 171 2.25 -14.58 9.63
CA MET A 171 3.05 -15.73 10.05
C MET A 171 2.40 -16.49 11.21
N ASP A 172 1.77 -15.78 12.16
CA ASP A 172 0.99 -16.40 13.24
C ASP A 172 -0.24 -17.17 12.70
N GLY A 173 -1.00 -16.54 11.80
CA GLY A 173 -2.16 -17.19 11.14
C GLY A 173 -1.80 -18.49 10.42
N SER A 174 -0.54 -18.63 9.99
CA SER A 174 0.02 -19.84 9.37
C SER A 174 0.41 -20.94 10.38
N ARG A 175 0.12 -20.74 11.67
CA ARG A 175 0.41 -21.66 12.80
C ARG A 175 1.85 -22.16 12.84
N GLY A 176 2.79 -21.26 12.60
CA GLY A 176 4.23 -21.55 12.62
C GLY A 176 4.79 -22.18 11.32
N ASN A 177 3.95 -22.44 10.32
CA ASN A 177 4.38 -22.86 8.97
C ASN A 177 4.58 -21.66 8.04
N ALA A 178 5.09 -20.54 8.57
CA ALA A 178 5.48 -19.40 7.77
C ALA A 178 6.40 -19.84 6.63
N SER A 179 6.08 -19.42 5.42
CA SER A 179 6.86 -19.74 4.24
C SER A 179 8.26 -19.14 4.34
N THR A 180 9.22 -19.73 3.61
CA THR A 180 10.57 -19.18 3.50
C THR A 180 10.57 -17.73 3.00
N LEU A 181 9.56 -17.35 2.19
CA LEU A 181 9.42 -16.01 1.65
C LEU A 181 8.98 -15.00 2.70
N GLU A 182 8.02 -15.35 3.57
CA GLU A 182 7.57 -14.48 4.67
C GLU A 182 8.71 -14.20 5.64
N ARG A 183 9.47 -15.24 6.01
CA ARG A 183 10.63 -15.09 6.90
C ARG A 183 11.70 -14.19 6.27
N ALA A 184 12.02 -14.40 4.99
CA ALA A 184 13.00 -13.57 4.29
C ALA A 184 12.55 -12.11 4.16
N ALA A 185 11.26 -11.86 3.89
CA ALA A 185 10.71 -10.50 3.82
C ALA A 185 10.78 -9.81 5.19
N PHE A 186 10.46 -10.53 6.27
CA PHE A 186 10.56 -10.00 7.62
C PHE A 186 12.01 -9.69 8.03
N GLU A 187 12.96 -10.57 7.69
CA GLU A 187 14.39 -10.35 7.90
C GLU A 187 14.87 -9.08 7.15
N GLN A 188 14.44 -8.87 5.91
CA GLN A 188 14.76 -7.67 5.15
C GLN A 188 14.24 -6.38 5.81
N LEU A 189 13.06 -6.43 6.43
CA LEU A 189 12.51 -5.27 7.17
C LEU A 189 13.29 -4.99 8.45
N ILE A 190 13.72 -6.03 9.17
CA ILE A 190 14.62 -5.88 10.33
C ILE A 190 15.92 -5.20 9.91
N GLU A 191 16.53 -5.61 8.80
CA GLU A 191 17.78 -5.03 8.28
C GLU A 191 17.62 -3.55 7.89
N LYS A 192 16.43 -3.15 7.43
CA LYS A 192 16.11 -1.76 7.10
C LYS A 192 15.89 -0.88 8.32
N GLY A 193 15.62 -1.49 9.48
CA GLY A 193 15.54 -0.81 10.77
C GLY A 193 14.10 -0.55 11.19
N ILE A 194 13.54 -1.49 11.94
CA ILE A 194 12.26 -1.31 12.64
C ILE A 194 12.48 -0.35 13.82
N ASP A 195 11.72 0.74 13.86
CA ASP A 195 11.73 1.66 14.99
C ASP A 195 10.67 1.24 16.02
N ILE A 196 11.07 0.52 17.05
CA ILE A 196 10.16 0.04 18.10
C ILE A 196 9.48 1.17 18.90
N ASN A 197 9.88 2.43 18.70
CA ASN A 197 9.30 3.60 19.37
C ASN A 197 8.35 4.41 18.48
N LEU A 198 8.10 3.96 17.25
CA LEU A 198 7.24 4.65 16.30
C LEU A 198 5.81 4.08 16.33
N PRO A 199 4.79 4.88 16.69
CA PRO A 199 3.39 4.47 16.62
C PRO A 199 2.91 4.41 15.17
N PHE A 200 1.83 3.67 14.93
CA PHE A 200 1.09 3.75 13.67
C PHE A 200 0.30 5.07 13.62
N TYR A 201 0.16 5.63 12.41
CA TYR A 201 -0.56 6.89 12.20
C TYR A 201 -2.07 6.71 12.10
N ASP A 202 -2.51 5.53 11.68
CA ASP A 202 -3.92 5.20 11.55
C ASP A 202 -4.46 4.63 12.86
N ASP A 203 -5.78 4.75 13.05
CA ASP A 203 -6.54 4.18 14.18
C ASP A 203 -6.65 2.66 14.01
N ASP A 204 -5.49 2.02 13.96
CA ASP A 204 -5.32 0.58 13.88
C ASP A 204 -5.32 0.00 15.30
N ASP A 205 -5.97 -1.16 15.44
CA ASP A 205 -6.22 -1.81 16.72
C ASP A 205 -4.93 -2.18 17.49
N TYR A 206 -3.78 -2.22 16.81
CA TYR A 206 -2.49 -2.59 17.41
C TYR A 206 -1.66 -1.40 17.88
N HIS A 207 -1.96 -0.19 17.40
CA HIS A 207 -1.30 1.09 17.71
C HIS A 207 0.20 1.22 17.36
N SER A 208 0.96 0.12 17.28
CA SER A 208 2.38 0.11 16.93
C SER A 208 2.86 -1.29 16.53
N PHE A 209 4.06 -1.38 15.94
CA PHE A 209 4.71 -2.66 15.65
C PHE A 209 4.82 -3.55 16.91
N LEU A 210 5.22 -2.98 18.05
CA LEU A 210 5.32 -3.74 19.29
C LEU A 210 3.95 -4.21 19.80
N GLY A 211 2.87 -3.47 19.55
CA GLY A 211 1.52 -3.93 19.85
C GLY A 211 1.14 -5.17 19.04
N VAL A 212 1.47 -5.20 17.75
CA VAL A 212 1.26 -6.40 16.91
C VAL A 212 2.04 -7.59 17.46
N VAL A 213 3.32 -7.39 17.74
CA VAL A 213 4.20 -8.46 18.24
C VAL A 213 3.76 -8.95 19.63
N PHE A 214 3.25 -8.07 20.50
CA PHE A 214 2.70 -8.47 21.80
C PHE A 214 1.55 -9.47 21.68
N CYS A 215 0.65 -9.26 20.70
CA CYS A 215 -0.48 -10.14 20.45
C CYS A 215 -0.06 -11.45 19.78
N TYR A 216 0.78 -11.39 18.74
CA TYR A 216 1.00 -12.52 17.82
C TYR A 216 2.34 -13.26 18.00
N ASP A 217 3.37 -12.61 18.52
CA ASP A 217 4.68 -13.23 18.76
C ASP A 217 5.29 -12.73 20.09
N PRO A 218 4.73 -13.18 21.23
CA PRO A 218 5.17 -12.71 22.54
C PRO A 218 6.63 -13.06 22.87
N ASP A 219 7.21 -14.07 22.22
CA ASP A 219 8.62 -14.40 22.38
C ASP A 219 9.52 -13.37 21.66
N LEU A 220 9.12 -12.91 20.47
CA LEU A 220 9.78 -11.81 19.79
C LEU A 220 9.58 -10.48 20.52
N PHE A 221 8.39 -10.24 21.09
CA PHE A 221 8.13 -9.06 21.93
C PHE A 221 9.14 -8.99 23.08
N GLU A 222 9.33 -10.13 23.77
CA GLU A 222 10.27 -10.26 24.88
C GLU A 222 11.72 -9.93 24.47
N GLN A 223 12.13 -10.30 23.24
CA GLN A 223 13.43 -9.95 22.69
C GLN A 223 13.56 -8.44 22.46
N TYR A 224 12.53 -7.79 21.93
CA TYR A 224 12.54 -6.34 21.71
C TYR A 224 12.55 -5.53 23.00
N LEU A 225 12.08 -6.09 24.14
CA LEU A 225 12.21 -5.42 25.45
C LEU A 225 13.67 -5.12 25.83
N LEU A 226 14.64 -5.89 25.32
CA LEU A 226 16.07 -5.66 25.55
C LEU A 226 16.54 -4.31 24.97
N GLN A 227 15.82 -3.79 23.98
CA GLN A 227 16.10 -2.51 23.34
C GLN A 227 15.49 -1.31 24.08
N LYS A 228 14.78 -1.55 25.19
CA LYS A 228 14.18 -0.52 26.07
C LYS A 228 13.20 0.40 25.31
N PRO A 229 12.07 -0.14 24.84
CA PRO A 229 11.02 0.68 24.24
C PRO A 229 10.56 1.81 25.17
N SER A 230 9.99 2.85 24.58
CA SER A 230 9.56 4.03 25.31
C SER A 230 8.33 3.74 26.16
N GLN A 231 8.20 4.46 27.27
CA GLN A 231 7.02 4.39 28.13
C GLN A 231 5.72 4.68 27.38
N HIS A 232 5.76 5.53 26.36
CA HIS A 232 4.58 5.84 25.55
C HIS A 232 4.09 4.62 24.77
N ILE A 233 4.99 3.89 24.09
CA ILE A 233 4.62 2.68 23.35
C ILE A 233 4.14 1.57 24.28
N ILE A 234 4.81 1.38 25.43
CA ILE A 234 4.42 0.32 26.38
C ILE A 234 3.08 0.63 27.06
N ALA A 235 2.79 1.88 27.40
CA ALA A 235 1.49 2.24 27.96
C ALA A 235 0.35 2.06 26.94
N ALA A 236 0.65 2.30 25.66
CA ALA A 236 -0.29 2.20 24.54
C ALA A 236 -0.29 0.82 23.86
N LEU A 237 0.08 -0.25 24.56
CA LEU A 237 -0.14 -1.61 24.06
C LEU A 237 -1.65 -1.83 23.84
N PRO A 238 -2.04 -2.71 22.90
CA PRO A 238 -3.41 -2.85 22.47
C PRO A 238 -4.22 -3.72 23.45
N TRP A 239 -4.48 -3.20 24.65
CA TRP A 239 -5.08 -3.96 25.76
C TRP A 239 -6.49 -4.47 25.41
N GLU A 240 -7.37 -3.60 24.93
CA GLU A 240 -8.74 -3.95 24.53
C GLU A 240 -8.73 -5.04 23.46
N PHE A 241 -7.93 -4.85 22.40
CA PHE A 241 -7.82 -5.84 21.33
C PHE A 241 -7.25 -7.17 21.83
N ALA A 242 -6.17 -7.14 22.60
CA ALA A 242 -5.50 -8.36 23.06
C ALA A 242 -6.38 -9.18 23.99
N ILE A 243 -7.12 -8.54 24.90
CA ILE A 243 -8.00 -9.20 25.87
C ILE A 243 -9.29 -9.65 25.18
N GLY A 244 -9.98 -8.76 24.48
CA GLY A 244 -11.27 -9.04 23.85
C GLY A 244 -11.22 -10.00 22.65
N ASN A 245 -10.04 -10.22 22.04
CA ASN A 245 -9.87 -11.17 20.93
C ASN A 245 -9.05 -12.41 21.31
N GLU A 246 -9.04 -12.79 22.59
CA GLU A 246 -8.42 -14.03 23.10
C GLU A 246 -6.90 -14.15 22.88
N TYR A 247 -6.19 -13.04 22.61
CA TYR A 247 -4.72 -13.02 22.52
C TYR A 247 -4.04 -12.92 23.89
N PHE A 248 -4.78 -12.59 24.94
CA PHE A 248 -4.25 -12.49 26.30
C PHE A 248 -4.27 -13.84 27.02
N HIS A 249 -3.11 -14.49 27.14
CA HIS A 249 -2.96 -15.74 27.87
C HIS A 249 -1.79 -15.69 28.86
N THR A 250 -1.41 -16.86 29.40
CA THR A 250 -0.35 -16.98 30.42
C THR A 250 0.96 -16.28 30.02
N LYS A 251 1.32 -16.28 28.73
CA LYS A 251 2.56 -15.64 28.27
C LYS A 251 2.44 -14.11 28.31
N GLN A 252 1.32 -13.53 27.90
CA GLN A 252 1.06 -12.08 28.00
C GLN A 252 1.03 -11.64 29.46
N LEU A 253 0.41 -12.42 30.35
CA LEU A 253 0.48 -12.15 31.80
C LEU A 253 1.93 -12.09 32.30
N GLN A 254 2.77 -13.05 31.91
CA GLN A 254 4.20 -13.05 32.26
C GLN A 254 4.93 -11.82 31.71
N LEU A 255 4.59 -11.38 30.49
CA LEU A 255 5.16 -10.18 29.90
C LEU A 255 4.71 -8.92 30.64
N VAL A 256 3.44 -8.82 31.04
CA VAL A 256 2.93 -7.71 31.86
C VAL A 256 3.67 -7.63 33.19
N GLN A 257 3.82 -8.76 33.90
CA GLN A 257 4.60 -8.81 35.14
C GLN A 257 6.05 -8.37 34.92
N LYS A 258 6.68 -8.83 33.83
CA LYS A 258 8.03 -8.42 33.46
C LYS A 258 8.12 -6.92 33.15
N LEU A 259 7.14 -6.34 32.48
CA LEU A 259 7.08 -4.89 32.22
C LEU A 259 7.01 -4.09 33.52
N ILE A 260 6.23 -4.56 34.50
CA ILE A 260 6.16 -3.97 35.85
C ILE A 260 7.53 -4.06 36.55
N GLU A 261 8.18 -5.23 36.51
CA GLU A 261 9.53 -5.43 37.09
C GLU A 261 10.58 -4.53 36.44
N LEU A 262 10.46 -4.27 35.14
CA LEU A 262 11.32 -3.35 34.39
C LEU A 262 11.00 -1.87 34.67
N GLY A 263 9.94 -1.57 35.43
CA GLY A 263 9.58 -0.24 35.89
C GLY A 263 8.69 0.55 34.93
N TYR A 264 8.04 -0.11 33.96
CA TYR A 264 7.06 0.55 33.12
C TYR A 264 5.78 0.84 33.89
N GLN A 265 5.19 2.01 33.65
CA GLN A 265 3.87 2.37 34.15
C GLN A 265 2.81 1.81 33.20
N LEU A 266 2.01 0.85 33.66
CA LEU A 266 0.93 0.25 32.88
C LEU A 266 -0.43 0.78 33.38
N PRO A 267 -1.45 0.88 32.52
CA PRO A 267 -2.81 1.21 32.94
C PRO A 267 -3.48 0.00 33.62
N LEU A 268 -2.95 -0.43 34.77
CA LEU A 268 -3.37 -1.68 35.43
C LEU A 268 -4.86 -1.70 35.78
N ASP A 269 -5.41 -0.57 36.22
CA ASP A 269 -6.85 -0.49 36.55
C ASP A 269 -7.72 -0.82 35.34
N GLU A 270 -7.38 -0.28 34.16
CA GLU A 270 -8.06 -0.53 32.89
C GLU A 270 -7.88 -1.98 32.43
N ILE A 271 -6.65 -2.51 32.50
CA ILE A 271 -6.35 -3.89 32.13
C ILE A 271 -7.14 -4.87 33.01
N ILE A 272 -7.21 -4.61 34.32
CA ILE A 272 -7.93 -5.47 35.27
C ILE A 272 -9.43 -5.42 35.00
N GLU A 273 -10.00 -4.23 34.77
CA GLU A 273 -11.42 -4.06 34.41
C GLU A 273 -11.75 -4.86 33.13
N LEU A 274 -10.95 -4.72 32.07
CA LEU A 274 -11.12 -5.48 30.82
C LEU A 274 -11.04 -7.00 31.03
N LEU A 275 -10.11 -7.48 31.86
CA LEU A 275 -9.98 -8.90 32.16
C LEU A 275 -11.20 -9.44 32.93
N GLU A 276 -11.76 -8.67 33.86
CA GLU A 276 -12.97 -9.05 34.59
C GLU A 276 -14.20 -9.06 33.66
N GLU A 277 -14.30 -8.11 32.74
CA GLU A 277 -15.38 -8.04 31.74
C GLU A 277 -15.38 -9.25 30.79
N GLU A 278 -14.20 -9.72 30.37
CA GLU A 278 -14.03 -10.91 29.52
C GLU A 278 -13.97 -12.24 30.31
N GLU A 279 -14.39 -12.24 31.57
CA GLU A 279 -14.43 -13.43 32.46
C GLU A 279 -13.05 -14.10 32.69
N LEU A 280 -11.96 -13.34 32.55
CA LEU A 280 -10.57 -13.76 32.80
C LEU A 280 -10.10 -13.44 34.23
N ASP A 281 -10.97 -13.71 35.22
CA ASP A 281 -10.80 -13.40 36.64
C ASP A 281 -9.47 -13.86 37.25
N ASP A 282 -8.94 -14.99 36.80
CA ASP A 282 -7.69 -15.54 37.32
C ASP A 282 -6.49 -14.67 36.93
N TYR A 283 -6.50 -14.08 35.73
CA TYR A 283 -5.47 -13.14 35.29
C TYR A 283 -5.65 -11.77 35.95
N ALA A 284 -6.89 -11.29 36.11
CA ALA A 284 -7.19 -10.05 36.82
C ALA A 284 -6.65 -10.08 38.27
N LYS A 285 -6.93 -11.16 39.01
CA LYS A 285 -6.41 -11.37 40.37
C LYS A 285 -4.89 -11.43 40.43
N ALA A 286 -4.24 -11.98 39.40
CA ALA A 286 -2.78 -12.06 39.34
C ALA A 286 -2.09 -10.71 39.15
N LEU A 287 -2.81 -9.69 38.65
CA LEU A 287 -2.29 -8.32 38.43
C LEU A 287 -2.66 -7.34 39.55
N ALA A 288 -3.64 -7.66 40.38
CA ALA A 288 -4.08 -6.83 41.50
C ALA A 288 -3.16 -6.87 42.74
N HIS A 289 -2.00 -7.55 42.66
CA HIS A 289 -1.07 -7.83 43.76
C HIS A 289 0.34 -7.31 43.47
#